data_AF-A0A9F7R4N9-F1
#
_entry.id   AF-A0A9F7R4N9-F1
#
_cell.length_a   1.000
_cell.length_b   1.000
_cell.length_c   1.000
_cell.angle_alpha   90.00
_cell.angle_beta   90.00
_cell.angle_gamma   90.00
#
_symmetry.space_group_name_H-M   'P 1'
#
loop_
_entity.id
_entity.type
_entity.pdbx_description
1 polymer ?
#
loop_
_entity_poly.entity_id
_entity_poly.type
_entity_poly.pdbx_seq_one_letter_code
_entity_poly.pdbx_strand_id
1 'polypeptide(L)'
;MMFLTLTLLTLLIVAPDLHVSGENLPCSGDASMCPIIVTCEHGTAVLNCGARRIKIISAFYGRIDSRTCAAGQPHRSICNTRCSSPHATAKVRARCNGRCSCQVPANNHFFSDPCYGTYKYTKIAYFCV
;
A
#
# COMPACT_ATOMS: atom_id res chain seq x y z
N MET A 1 39.28 -26.91 43.36
CA MET A 1 40.08 -25.84 42.73
C MET A 1 40.01 -25.98 41.22
N MET A 2 39.10 -25.25 40.58
CA MET A 2 39.30 -24.61 39.28
C MET A 2 38.13 -23.65 39.06
N PHE A 3 38.29 -22.44 39.59
CA PHE A 3 37.53 -21.29 39.12
C PHE A 3 38.12 -20.88 37.77
N LEU A 4 37.29 -20.68 36.76
CA LEU A 4 37.50 -19.72 35.66
C LEU A 4 36.26 -19.78 34.75
N THR A 5 35.15 -19.14 35.14
CA THR A 5 34.82 -17.74 34.81
C THR A 5 34.88 -17.43 33.32
N LEU A 6 33.71 -17.45 32.69
CA LEU A 6 33.12 -16.46 31.78
C LEU A 6 32.32 -17.24 30.74
N THR A 7 31.06 -17.51 31.11
CA THR A 7 29.97 -17.63 30.14
C THR A 7 30.10 -16.47 29.18
N LEU A 8 30.65 -16.76 28.00
CA LEU A 8 30.88 -15.83 26.93
C LEU A 8 29.59 -15.05 26.71
N LEU A 9 29.70 -13.75 26.97
CA LEU A 9 28.69 -12.72 26.84
C LEU A 9 27.53 -13.18 25.97
N THR A 10 26.37 -13.25 26.60
CA THR A 10 25.09 -12.87 25.99
C THR A 10 25.36 -11.70 25.05
N LEU A 11 25.60 -12.00 23.76
CA LEU A 11 25.56 -11.03 22.68
C LEU A 11 24.13 -10.53 22.67
N LEU A 12 23.94 -9.44 23.40
CA LEU A 12 22.84 -8.52 23.33
C LEU A 12 22.77 -8.02 21.88
N ILE A 13 22.14 -8.83 21.05
CA ILE A 13 21.29 -8.35 19.98
C ILE A 13 19.90 -8.91 20.28
N VAL A 14 19.41 -8.61 21.49
CA VAL A 14 18.01 -8.24 21.60
C VAL A 14 17.94 -6.98 20.74
N ALA A 15 17.58 -7.12 19.45
CA ALA A 15 16.94 -6.02 18.79
C ALA A 15 15.68 -5.82 19.63
N PRO A 16 15.56 -4.76 20.46
CA PRO A 16 14.23 -4.39 20.88
C PRO A 16 13.46 -4.28 19.58
N ASP A 17 12.35 -5.01 19.51
CA ASP A 17 11.50 -5.10 18.33
C ASP A 17 11.65 -3.84 17.50
N LEU A 18 12.23 -3.95 16.29
CA LEU A 18 11.91 -2.97 15.28
C LEU A 18 10.44 -3.23 14.92
N HIS A 19 9.56 -2.91 15.87
CA HIS A 19 8.28 -2.33 15.57
C HIS A 19 8.64 -1.11 14.73
N VAL A 20 8.75 -1.33 13.42
CA VAL A 20 8.06 -0.45 12.49
C VAL A 20 6.60 -0.56 12.88
N SER A 21 6.25 0.12 13.98
CA SER A 21 4.90 0.58 14.16
C SER A 21 4.72 1.48 12.96
N GLY A 22 4.10 0.93 11.91
CA GLY A 22 3.39 1.74 10.96
C GLY A 22 2.30 2.41 11.77
N GLU A 23 2.68 3.45 12.51
CA GLU A 23 1.75 4.32 13.19
C GLU A 23 0.81 4.76 12.07
N ASN A 24 -0.48 4.49 12.25
CA ASN A 24 -1.52 4.98 11.36
C ASN A 24 -1.44 6.51 11.42
N LEU A 25 -0.54 7.08 10.61
CA LEU A 25 -0.17 8.48 10.67
C LEU A 25 -1.45 9.25 10.35
N PRO A 26 -2.02 9.98 11.31
CA PRO A 26 -3.23 10.73 11.06
C PRO A 26 -2.91 11.76 9.98
N CYS A 27 -3.82 11.94 9.02
CA CYS A 27 -3.74 13.07 8.09
C CYS A 27 -3.69 14.37 8.89
N SER A 28 -2.51 14.95 9.03
CA SER A 28 -2.34 16.22 9.74
C SER A 28 -2.79 17.37 8.84
N GLY A 29 -4.05 17.78 8.94
CA GLY A 29 -4.57 19.09 8.52
C GLY A 29 -4.53 19.45 7.03
N ASP A 30 -3.72 18.77 6.24
CA ASP A 30 -3.55 18.94 4.81
C ASP A 30 -3.56 17.56 4.15
N ALA A 31 -4.32 17.40 3.06
CA ALA A 31 -4.60 16.12 2.41
C ALA A 31 -3.36 15.47 1.76
N SER A 32 -2.20 16.12 1.90
CA SER A 32 -0.92 15.84 1.26
C SER A 32 -0.02 14.86 2.04
N MET A 33 -0.30 14.55 3.31
CA MET A 33 0.52 13.62 4.13
C MET A 33 -0.23 12.38 4.63
N CYS A 34 -1.25 11.93 3.91
CA CYS A 34 -2.02 10.76 4.28
C CYS A 34 -1.34 9.46 3.82
N PRO A 35 -1.48 8.35 4.55
CA PRO A 35 -0.87 7.08 4.15
C PRO A 35 -1.35 6.66 2.76
N ILE A 36 -0.40 6.43 1.85
CA ILE A 36 -0.64 5.94 0.50
C ILE A 36 -0.23 4.47 0.44
N ILE A 37 -1.18 3.59 0.13
CA ILE A 37 -0.89 2.19 -0.15
C ILE A 37 -0.70 2.02 -1.66
N VAL A 38 0.43 1.42 -2.04
CA VAL A 38 0.70 0.96 -3.40
C VAL A 38 0.45 -0.54 -3.48
N THR A 39 -0.28 -1.00 -4.50
CA THR A 39 -0.51 -2.43 -4.73
C THR A 39 -0.39 -2.71 -6.22
N CYS A 40 0.48 -3.65 -6.58
CA CYS A 40 0.70 -4.04 -7.98
C CYS A 40 -0.49 -4.84 -8.52
N GLU A 41 -0.69 -4.84 -9.84
CA GLU A 41 -1.76 -5.60 -10.47
C GLU A 41 -1.69 -7.09 -10.11
N HIS A 42 -2.86 -7.69 -9.88
CA HIS A 42 -3.10 -9.01 -9.27
C HIS A 42 -2.94 -9.09 -7.74
N GLY A 43 -2.49 -8.02 -7.08
CA GLY A 43 -2.53 -7.89 -5.63
C GLY A 43 -3.88 -7.40 -5.09
N THR A 44 -4.00 -7.36 -3.76
CA THR A 44 -5.16 -6.79 -3.05
C THR A 44 -4.69 -5.81 -2.00
N ALA A 45 -5.12 -4.56 -2.09
CA ALA A 45 -4.86 -3.56 -1.06
C ALA A 45 -5.79 -3.82 0.13
N VAL A 46 -5.23 -3.80 1.35
CA VAL A 46 -5.97 -3.98 2.60
C VAL A 46 -5.93 -2.66 3.37
N LEU A 47 -7.10 -2.04 3.54
CA LEU A 47 -7.28 -0.83 4.31
C LEU A 47 -7.88 -1.21 5.67
N ASN A 48 -7.33 -0.68 6.76
CA ASN A 48 -7.80 -1.02 8.10
C ASN A 48 -7.74 0.21 9.02
N CYS A 49 -8.83 0.45 9.75
CA CYS A 49 -8.99 1.54 10.69
C CYS A 49 -9.32 1.08 12.12
N GLY A 50 -9.22 -0.22 12.41
CA GLY A 50 -9.60 -0.77 13.72
C GLY A 50 -11.07 -0.47 14.03
N ALA A 51 -11.34 0.28 15.10
CA ALA A 51 -12.70 0.70 15.47
C ALA A 51 -13.22 1.95 14.73
N ARG A 52 -12.36 2.63 13.95
CA ARG A 52 -12.68 3.87 13.21
C ARG A 52 -13.17 3.56 11.80
N ARG A 53 -13.69 4.57 11.09
CA ARG A 53 -14.24 4.38 9.75
C ARG A 53 -13.28 4.88 8.66
N ILE A 54 -13.15 4.12 7.60
CA ILE A 54 -12.35 4.49 6.43
C ILE A 54 -12.99 5.68 5.70
N LYS A 55 -12.17 6.67 5.38
CA LYS A 55 -12.46 7.76 4.45
C LYS A 55 -11.39 7.80 3.36
N ILE A 56 -11.79 7.53 2.13
CA ILE A 56 -10.91 7.56 0.96
C ILE A 56 -10.73 9.01 0.47
N ILE A 57 -9.47 9.43 0.37
CA ILE A 57 -9.08 10.74 -0.15
C ILE A 57 -9.02 10.66 -1.67
N SER A 58 -8.18 9.76 -2.19
CA SER A 58 -7.99 9.53 -3.61
C SER A 58 -7.63 8.07 -3.87
N ALA A 59 -7.95 7.61 -5.07
CA ALA A 59 -7.46 6.33 -5.58
C ALA A 59 -7.14 6.44 -7.08
N PHE A 60 -6.10 5.70 -7.46
CA PHE A 60 -5.59 5.58 -8.81
C PHE A 60 -5.51 4.09 -9.18
N TYR A 61 -5.73 3.77 -10.46
CA TYR A 61 -5.36 2.50 -11.07
C TYR A 61 -4.83 2.76 -12.48
N GLY A 62 -3.65 2.21 -12.81
CA GLY A 62 -2.99 2.44 -14.09
C GLY A 62 -1.47 2.36 -13.95
N ARG A 63 -0.76 3.14 -14.75
CA ARG A 63 0.69 3.34 -14.66
C ARG A 63 1.06 4.77 -15.07
N ILE A 64 1.72 5.49 -14.16
CA ILE A 64 2.22 6.86 -14.37
C ILE A 64 3.75 6.97 -14.30
N ASP A 65 4.44 5.87 -14.00
CA ASP A 65 5.90 5.80 -13.98
C ASP A 65 6.38 4.37 -14.28
N SER A 66 7.64 4.25 -14.73
CA SER A 66 8.24 2.98 -15.17
C SER A 66 8.93 2.22 -14.04
N ARG A 67 8.90 2.71 -12.79
CA ARG A 67 9.66 2.13 -11.66
C ARG A 67 8.78 1.37 -10.68
N THR A 68 7.61 1.93 -10.36
CA THR A 68 6.63 1.34 -9.45
C THR A 68 6.17 0.00 -10.00
N CYS A 69 6.25 -1.06 -9.19
CA CYS A 69 5.85 -2.42 -9.59
C CYS A 69 6.54 -2.89 -10.89
N ALA A 70 7.82 -2.55 -11.09
CA ALA A 70 8.57 -2.91 -12.30
C ALA A 70 9.44 -4.18 -12.14
N ALA A 71 9.72 -4.61 -10.91
CA ALA A 71 10.56 -5.78 -10.66
C ALA A 71 9.97 -7.03 -11.32
N GLY A 72 10.79 -7.73 -12.11
CA GLY A 72 10.39 -8.95 -12.84
C GLY A 72 9.45 -8.71 -14.04
N GLN A 73 9.15 -7.45 -14.40
CA GLN A 73 8.24 -7.13 -15.50
C GLN A 73 9.01 -6.86 -16.81
N PRO A 74 8.51 -7.34 -17.97
CA PRO A 74 9.08 -6.98 -19.27
C PRO A 74 8.99 -5.48 -19.55
N HIS A 75 9.99 -4.89 -20.20
CA HIS A 75 9.99 -3.46 -20.54
C HIS A 75 8.70 -3.00 -21.25
N ARG A 76 8.18 -3.81 -22.17
CA ARG A 76 6.94 -3.52 -22.92
C ARG A 76 5.69 -3.33 -22.03
N SER A 77 5.63 -3.96 -20.87
CA SER A 77 4.46 -3.84 -19.97
C SER A 77 4.57 -2.65 -19.01
N ILE A 78 5.74 -2.00 -18.92
CA ILE A 78 6.01 -0.90 -17.99
C ILE A 78 6.37 0.43 -18.68
N CYS A 79 6.53 0.43 -20.00
CA CYS A 79 6.91 1.63 -20.76
C CYS A 79 5.75 2.62 -20.96
N ASN A 80 4.49 2.17 -20.91
CA ASN A 80 3.33 3.06 -20.96
C ASN A 80 3.09 3.72 -19.59
N THR A 81 3.53 4.97 -19.45
CA THR A 81 3.40 5.78 -18.23
C THR A 81 2.31 6.85 -18.33
N ARG A 82 1.40 6.74 -19.31
CA ARG A 82 0.25 7.65 -19.48
C ARG A 82 -1.05 6.88 -19.40
N CYS A 83 -1.16 6.02 -18.39
CA CYS A 83 -2.32 5.16 -18.20
C CYS A 83 -3.00 5.43 -16.86
N SER A 84 -4.31 5.72 -16.91
CA SER A 84 -5.12 5.93 -15.72
C SER A 84 -6.58 5.56 -15.97
N SER A 85 -7.21 4.86 -15.01
CA SER A 85 -8.65 4.63 -15.00
C SER A 85 -9.39 5.87 -14.44
N PRO A 86 -10.37 6.44 -15.18
CA PRO A 86 -11.02 7.70 -14.82
C PRO A 86 -11.90 7.60 -13.56
N HIS A 87 -12.30 6.40 -13.15
CA HIS A 87 -13.27 6.20 -12.07
C HIS A 87 -12.69 5.51 -10.83
N ALA A 88 -11.35 5.38 -10.74
CA ALA A 88 -10.70 4.66 -9.66
C ALA A 88 -11.10 5.20 -8.27
N THR A 89 -11.07 6.52 -8.07
CA THR A 89 -11.47 7.15 -6.79
C THR A 89 -12.93 6.87 -6.44
N ALA A 90 -13.86 7.03 -7.39
CA ALA A 90 -15.28 6.82 -7.14
C ALA A 90 -15.59 5.35 -6.76
N LYS A 91 -14.98 4.39 -7.48
CA LYS A 91 -15.14 2.95 -7.20
C LYS A 91 -14.62 2.57 -5.81
N VAL A 92 -13.43 3.05 -5.43
CA VAL A 92 -12.85 2.76 -4.12
C VAL A 92 -13.63 3.42 -2.98
N ARG A 93 -14.10 4.67 -3.18
CA ARG A 93 -15.00 5.34 -2.23
C ARG A 93 -16.29 4.53 -2.00
N ALA A 94 -16.96 4.12 -3.08
CA ALA A 94 -18.18 3.32 -3.00
C ALA A 94 -17.94 1.97 -2.29
N ARG A 95 -16.77 1.36 -2.50
CA ARG A 95 -16.42 0.08 -1.89
C ARG A 95 -16.07 0.20 -0.40
N CYS A 96 -15.36 1.24 0.01
CA CYS A 96 -14.65 1.27 1.30
C CYS A 96 -15.13 2.32 2.31
N ASN A 97 -15.69 3.45 1.89
CA ASN A 97 -16.06 4.52 2.83
C ASN A 97 -17.04 4.00 3.89
N GLY A 98 -16.80 4.38 5.15
CA GLY A 98 -17.67 4.02 6.27
C GLY A 98 -17.45 2.60 6.83
N ARG A 99 -16.56 1.80 6.24
CA ARG A 99 -16.18 0.48 6.78
C ARG A 99 -14.97 0.59 7.70
N CYS A 100 -14.82 -0.34 8.63
CA CYS A 100 -13.63 -0.44 9.48
C CYS A 100 -12.45 -1.11 8.77
N SER A 101 -12.74 -2.04 7.86
CA SER A 101 -11.77 -2.71 7.00
C SER A 101 -12.32 -2.84 5.58
N CYS A 102 -11.44 -2.75 4.58
CA CYS A 102 -11.80 -2.88 3.19
C CYS A 102 -10.68 -3.54 2.38
N GLN A 103 -11.05 -4.45 1.47
CA GLN A 103 -10.16 -5.03 0.49
C GLN A 103 -10.47 -4.48 -0.89
N VAL A 104 -9.44 -4.03 -1.60
CA VAL A 104 -9.54 -3.49 -2.96
C VAL A 104 -8.62 -4.30 -3.88
N PRO A 105 -9.17 -5.15 -4.76
CA PRO A 105 -8.34 -5.89 -5.70
C PRO A 105 -7.79 -4.96 -6.78
N ALA A 106 -6.48 -5.03 -7.05
CA ALA A 106 -5.81 -4.28 -8.10
C ALA A 106 -5.94 -5.01 -9.45
N ASN A 107 -7.15 -5.06 -10.00
CA ASN A 107 -7.40 -5.77 -11.26
C ASN A 107 -8.43 -5.09 -12.18
N ASN A 108 -8.42 -5.52 -13.44
CA ASN A 108 -9.30 -5.03 -14.50
C ASN A 108 -10.79 -5.30 -14.22
N HIS A 109 -11.14 -6.35 -13.48
CA HIS A 109 -12.55 -6.62 -13.17
C HIS A 109 -13.14 -5.52 -12.28
N PHE A 110 -12.40 -5.07 -11.27
CA PHE A 110 -12.85 -4.00 -10.40
C PHE A 110 -12.73 -2.63 -11.08
N PHE A 111 -11.59 -2.32 -11.71
CA PHE A 111 -11.32 -0.97 -12.24
C PHE A 111 -11.67 -0.74 -13.71
N SER A 112 -12.03 -1.79 -14.47
CA SER A 112 -11.94 -1.84 -15.94
C SER A 112 -10.47 -1.76 -16.42
N ASP A 113 -10.19 -2.11 -17.68
CA ASP A 113 -8.83 -2.01 -18.22
C ASP A 113 -8.61 -0.69 -18.98
N PRO A 114 -7.88 0.29 -18.41
CA PRO A 114 -7.61 1.56 -19.08
C PRO A 114 -6.52 1.48 -20.15
N CYS A 115 -5.68 0.43 -20.17
CA CYS A 115 -4.54 0.33 -21.08
C CYS A 115 -4.07 -1.12 -21.22
N TYR A 116 -4.67 -1.85 -22.16
CA TYR A 116 -4.34 -3.25 -22.43
C TYR A 116 -2.83 -3.47 -22.65
N GLY A 117 -2.30 -4.58 -22.13
CA GLY A 117 -0.88 -4.94 -22.22
C GLY A 117 0.06 -4.18 -21.27
N THR A 118 -0.44 -3.21 -20.52
CA THR A 118 0.32 -2.50 -19.48
C THR A 118 0.10 -3.16 -18.13
N TYR A 119 1.19 -3.48 -17.41
CA TYR A 119 1.13 -3.96 -16.03
C TYR A 119 0.88 -2.78 -15.11
N LYS A 120 -0.24 -2.76 -14.39
CA LYS A 120 -0.72 -1.59 -13.63
C LYS A 120 -0.41 -1.71 -12.15
N TYR A 121 -0.73 -0.66 -11.41
CA TYR A 121 -0.76 -0.64 -9.95
C TYR A 121 -1.84 0.31 -9.47
N THR A 122 -2.28 0.13 -8.23
CA THR A 122 -3.12 1.10 -7.51
C THR A 122 -2.30 1.97 -6.58
N LYS A 123 -2.70 3.23 -6.42
CA LYS A 123 -2.30 4.09 -5.30
C LYS A 123 -3.56 4.53 -4.57
N ILE A 124 -3.68 4.23 -3.28
CA ILE A 124 -4.88 4.57 -2.49
C ILE A 124 -4.46 5.38 -1.27
N ALA A 125 -4.94 6.62 -1.18
CA ALA A 125 -4.78 7.48 -0.02
C ALA A 125 -6.07 7.47 0.80
N TYR A 126 -5.96 7.17 2.10
CA TYR A 126 -7.12 7.13 2.99
C TYR A 126 -6.74 7.56 4.41
N PHE A 127 -7.76 7.79 5.23
CA PHE A 127 -7.61 7.99 6.65
C PHE A 127 -8.78 7.38 7.41
N CYS A 128 -8.61 7.32 8.72
CA CYS A 128 -9.62 6.85 9.63
C CYS A 128 -10.29 8.05 10.28
N VAL A 129 -11.62 8.06 10.30
CA VAL A 129 -12.45 9.00 11.08
C VAL A 129 -13.05 8.29 12.26
#